data_AF-A0A497PIL2-F1
#
_entry.id   AF-A0A497PIL2-F1
#
_cell.length_a   1.000
_cell.length_b   1.000
_cell.length_c   1.000
_cell.angle_alpha   90.00
_cell.angle_beta   90.00
_cell.angle_gamma   90.00
#
_symmetry.space_group_name_H-M   'P 1'
#
loop_
_entity.id
_entity.type
_entity.pdbx_description
1 polymer ?
#
loop_
_entity_poly.entity_id
_entity_poly.type
_entity_poly.pdbx_seq_one_letter_code
_entity_poly.pdbx_strand_id
1 'polypeptide(L)'
;MLTKSDIEKMAGESRRTLVSEFQEKYASLRTRAFRVPVEQASKIADALKCPLQVATIAYLIEMDGIMSAKRAVDLMAVELQRRASIGEEIPNIPSHILEFSINEGKWIEYIYGRFARDVEQKTRSLVNLEGALDTEAATVEQALAVLRERARVAEGSIAPVVTAWLKEHPRATSLDALLAFGPALTKWPRNTFLGRLSVARRRNQAFFRLLNKILSTASDSATMDDTMRRVSALIDELSSELADLSPTAVSHLLLHVTPRPIGRGDRSPYVSVGAALYRGGKIEPDMNSPFDFLERDIHLARRRREEEREQYLMERISRVIRVLTYNGSTIDDCVAETLSEIADRFGISKASVETYTEEAKENLQMVPLDQRDESAARIVYDFVMGHVYNR
;
A
#
# COMPACT_ATOMS: atom_id res chain seq x y z
N MET A 1 25.78 0.25 -9.26
CA MET A 1 25.06 0.39 -7.97
C MET A 1 24.24 1.69 -8.08
N LEU A 2 23.04 1.79 -7.50
CA LEU A 2 22.42 3.13 -7.35
C LEU A 2 23.42 3.96 -6.56
N THR A 3 23.84 5.09 -7.12
CA THR A 3 24.79 5.95 -6.43
C THR A 3 24.10 6.50 -5.18
N LYS A 4 24.90 6.87 -4.17
CA LYS A 4 24.36 7.57 -2.99
C LYS A 4 23.53 8.80 -3.42
N SER A 5 23.95 9.47 -4.50
CA SER A 5 23.23 10.58 -5.12
C SER A 5 21.85 10.19 -5.67
N ASP A 6 21.71 9.02 -6.31
CA ASP A 6 20.40 8.54 -6.81
C ASP A 6 19.44 8.24 -5.65
N ILE A 7 19.94 7.62 -4.57
CA ILE A 7 19.16 7.35 -3.36
C ILE A 7 18.74 8.65 -2.69
N GLU A 8 19.64 9.63 -2.59
CA GLU A 8 19.35 10.95 -2.03
C GLU A 8 18.32 11.72 -2.87
N LYS A 9 18.36 11.58 -4.21
CA LYS A 9 17.37 12.17 -5.11
C LYS A 9 15.98 11.55 -4.91
N MET A 10 15.89 10.21 -4.89
CA MET A 10 14.63 9.51 -4.62
C MET A 10 14.09 9.82 -3.22
N ALA A 11 14.96 9.92 -2.22
CA ALA A 11 14.58 10.33 -0.87
C ALA A 11 14.13 11.80 -0.83
N GLY A 12 14.70 12.66 -1.67
CA GLY A 12 14.25 14.03 -1.88
C GLY A 12 12.86 14.11 -2.50
N GLU A 13 12.60 13.35 -3.56
CA GLU A 13 11.29 13.27 -4.22
C GLU A 13 10.22 12.68 -3.30
N SER A 14 10.53 11.62 -2.56
CA SER A 14 9.63 11.03 -1.57
C SER A 14 9.29 12.02 -0.46
N ARG A 15 10.26 12.81 0.02
CA ARG A 15 9.98 13.88 1.00
C ARG A 15 9.10 14.98 0.43
N ARG A 16 9.33 15.41 -0.82
CA ARG A 16 8.49 16.43 -1.47
C ARG A 16 7.05 15.93 -1.62
N THR A 17 6.89 14.68 -2.03
CA THR A 17 5.59 14.03 -2.17
C THR A 17 4.89 13.95 -0.82
N LEU A 18 5.59 13.49 0.23
CA LEU A 18 5.06 13.48 1.61
C LEU A 18 4.59 14.87 2.05
N VAL A 19 5.40 15.91 1.83
CA VAL A 19 5.07 17.29 2.22
C VAL A 19 3.85 17.81 1.46
N SER A 20 3.76 17.58 0.14
CA SER A 20 2.60 17.98 -0.68
C SER A 20 1.34 17.26 -0.24
N GLU A 21 1.41 15.94 -0.04
CA GLU A 21 0.27 15.15 0.45
C GLU A 21 -0.20 15.60 1.82
N PHE A 22 0.75 15.88 2.70
CA PHE A 22 0.48 16.39 4.03
C PHE A 22 -0.21 17.75 3.86
N GLN A 23 0.34 18.71 3.12
CA GLN A 23 -0.30 20.02 2.93
C GLN A 23 -1.73 19.94 2.36
N GLU A 24 -1.95 19.13 1.33
CA GLU A 24 -3.25 19.00 0.65
C GLU A 24 -4.30 18.27 1.50
N LYS A 25 -3.97 17.07 1.99
CA LYS A 25 -4.92 16.26 2.77
C LYS A 25 -5.18 16.85 4.15
N TYR A 26 -4.24 17.59 4.72
CA TYR A 26 -4.36 18.13 6.08
C TYR A 26 -5.15 19.41 6.17
N ALA A 27 -5.08 20.25 5.15
CA ALA A 27 -6.05 21.31 4.97
C ALA A 27 -7.46 20.69 4.96
N SER A 28 -7.64 19.58 4.23
CA SER A 28 -8.92 18.86 4.18
C SER A 28 -9.34 18.31 5.54
N LEU A 29 -8.47 17.61 6.29
CA LEU A 29 -8.84 16.96 7.56
C LEU A 29 -9.24 17.99 8.61
N ARG A 30 -8.48 19.10 8.71
CA ARG A 30 -8.81 20.19 9.62
C ARG A 30 -10.17 20.80 9.30
N THR A 31 -10.45 21.09 8.03
CA THR A 31 -11.73 21.65 7.60
C THR A 31 -12.88 20.66 7.81
N ARG A 32 -12.66 19.37 7.56
CA ARG A 32 -13.65 18.30 7.76
C ARG A 32 -13.96 18.09 9.24
N ALA A 33 -12.98 18.19 10.13
CA ALA A 33 -13.17 18.07 11.58
C ALA A 33 -14.20 19.07 12.13
N PHE A 34 -14.22 20.31 11.61
CA PHE A 34 -15.21 21.32 11.99
C PHE A 34 -16.62 21.08 11.43
N ARG A 35 -16.77 20.17 10.46
CA ARG A 35 -18.05 19.82 9.82
C ARG A 35 -18.66 18.54 10.36
N VAL A 36 -17.96 17.81 11.22
CA VAL A 36 -18.47 16.57 11.82
C VAL A 36 -19.65 16.89 12.74
N PRO A 37 -20.81 16.21 12.59
CA PRO A 37 -21.92 16.36 13.52
C PRO A 37 -21.52 15.96 14.94
N VAL A 38 -21.70 16.88 15.90
CA VAL A 38 -21.30 16.68 17.31
C VAL A 38 -21.95 15.43 17.90
N GLU A 39 -23.19 15.12 17.52
CA GLU A 39 -23.93 13.95 18.00
C GLU A 39 -23.22 12.62 17.67
N GLN A 40 -22.63 12.51 16.48
CA GLN A 40 -21.94 11.29 16.06
C GLN A 40 -20.60 11.14 16.78
N ALA A 41 -19.84 12.24 16.89
CA ALA A 41 -18.60 12.25 17.66
C ALA A 41 -18.84 11.99 19.17
N SER A 42 -19.93 12.52 19.73
CA SER A 42 -20.28 12.32 21.15
C SER A 42 -20.56 10.85 21.45
N LYS A 43 -21.27 10.14 20.57
CA LYS A 43 -21.52 8.70 20.75
C LYS A 43 -20.22 7.90 20.86
N ILE A 44 -19.23 8.22 20.02
CA ILE A 44 -17.91 7.58 20.05
C ILE A 44 -17.16 7.97 21.32
N ALA A 45 -17.17 9.25 21.69
CA ALA A 45 -16.54 9.76 22.90
C ALA A 45 -17.10 9.08 24.16
N ASP A 46 -18.41 8.95 24.26
CA ASP A 46 -19.11 8.32 25.39
C ASP A 46 -18.87 6.81 25.46
N ALA A 47 -18.84 6.13 24.31
CA ALA A 47 -18.62 4.70 24.22
C ALA A 47 -17.17 4.31 24.52
N LEU A 48 -16.20 5.09 24.04
CA LEU A 48 -14.77 4.79 24.16
C LEU A 48 -14.07 5.57 25.28
N LYS A 49 -14.80 6.42 26.00
CA LYS A 49 -14.29 7.25 27.11
C LYS A 49 -13.08 8.09 26.71
N CYS A 50 -13.16 8.75 25.55
CA CYS A 50 -12.11 9.62 25.03
C CYS A 50 -12.60 11.08 24.85
N PRO A 51 -11.70 12.08 24.76
CA PRO A 51 -12.09 13.45 24.48
C PRO A 51 -12.86 13.56 23.16
N LEU A 52 -13.84 14.47 23.11
CA LEU A 52 -14.66 14.70 21.92
C LEU A 52 -13.81 14.95 20.67
N GLN A 53 -12.69 15.68 20.82
CA GLN A 53 -11.79 16.01 19.73
C GLN A 53 -11.10 14.78 19.13
N VAL A 54 -10.70 13.81 19.97
CA VAL A 54 -10.15 12.53 19.54
C VAL A 54 -11.23 11.73 18.81
N ALA A 55 -12.44 11.69 19.37
CA ALA A 55 -13.59 11.02 18.76
C ALA A 55 -13.97 11.60 17.39
N THR A 56 -13.91 12.93 17.22
CA THR A 56 -14.17 13.61 15.94
C THR A 56 -13.23 13.15 14.84
N ILE A 57 -11.92 13.05 15.14
CA ILE A 57 -10.95 12.60 14.15
C ILE A 57 -11.06 11.09 13.91
N ALA A 58 -11.27 10.29 14.96
CA ALA A 58 -11.49 8.86 14.82
C ALA A 58 -12.72 8.53 13.95
N TYR A 59 -13.80 9.33 14.05
CA TYR A 59 -14.97 9.23 13.19
C TYR A 59 -14.62 9.47 11.72
N LEU A 60 -13.82 10.51 11.42
CA LEU A 60 -13.40 10.80 10.05
C LEU A 60 -12.55 9.67 9.45
N ILE A 61 -11.62 9.13 10.23
CA ILE A 61 -10.77 7.99 9.83
C ILE A 61 -11.61 6.74 9.51
N GLU A 62 -12.67 6.51 10.30
CA GLU A 62 -13.62 5.43 10.06
C GLU A 62 -14.46 5.66 8.81
N MET A 63 -14.97 6.88 8.62
CA MET A 63 -15.73 7.27 7.44
C MET A 63 -14.89 7.20 6.15
N ASP A 64 -13.58 7.43 6.24
CA ASP A 64 -12.64 7.29 5.12
C ASP A 64 -12.25 5.82 4.86
N GLY A 65 -12.81 4.88 5.62
CA GLY A 65 -12.59 3.44 5.43
C GLY A 65 -11.17 2.98 5.78
N ILE A 66 -10.38 3.79 6.49
CA ILE A 66 -8.99 3.45 6.83
C ILE A 66 -8.94 2.41 7.95
N MET A 67 -9.69 2.65 9.04
CA MET A 67 -9.85 1.71 10.16
C MET A 67 -11.04 2.09 11.04
N SER A 68 -11.49 1.17 11.88
CA SER A 68 -12.55 1.44 12.88
C SER A 68 -12.18 2.59 13.82
N ALA A 69 -13.17 3.36 14.27
CA ALA A 69 -12.97 4.46 15.20
C ALA A 69 -12.29 4.01 16.50
N LYS A 70 -12.65 2.84 17.03
CA LYS A 70 -12.00 2.24 18.21
C LYS A 70 -10.48 2.13 18.06
N ARG A 71 -10.03 1.56 16.94
CA ARG A 71 -8.60 1.39 16.66
C ARG A 71 -7.89 2.74 16.48
N ALA A 72 -8.54 3.72 15.86
CA ALA A 72 -7.98 5.06 15.72
C ALA A 72 -7.82 5.75 17.09
N VAL A 73 -8.83 5.66 17.96
CA VAL A 73 -8.75 6.15 19.35
C VAL A 73 -7.63 5.46 20.12
N ASP A 74 -7.52 4.14 20.02
CA ASP A 74 -6.46 3.37 20.70
C ASP A 74 -5.06 3.85 20.27
N LEU A 75 -4.85 4.12 18.97
CA LEU A 75 -3.56 4.62 18.46
C LEU A 75 -3.24 6.04 18.99
N MET A 76 -4.21 6.96 18.95
CA MET A 76 -4.01 8.30 19.50
C MET A 76 -3.77 8.29 21.01
N ALA A 77 -4.47 7.42 21.74
CA ALA A 77 -4.29 7.24 23.18
C ALA A 77 -2.89 6.74 23.52
N VAL A 78 -2.34 5.84 22.72
CA VAL A 78 -0.96 5.35 22.89
C VAL A 78 0.06 6.47 22.71
N GLU A 79 -0.12 7.35 21.72
CA GLU A 79 0.78 8.50 21.55
C GLU A 79 0.63 9.53 22.67
N LEU A 80 -0.59 9.81 23.14
CA LEU A 80 -0.82 10.65 24.33
C LEU A 80 -0.10 10.10 25.56
N GLN A 81 -0.22 8.79 25.80
CA GLN A 81 0.44 8.13 26.92
C GLN A 81 1.96 8.16 26.78
N ARG A 82 2.49 7.95 25.56
CA ARG A 82 3.93 8.05 25.28
C ARG A 82 4.43 9.45 25.63
N ARG A 83 3.76 10.48 25.11
CA ARG A 83 4.09 11.89 25.39
C ARG A 83 4.06 12.22 26.87
N ALA A 84 3.03 11.77 27.59
CA ALA A 84 2.98 11.91 29.05
C ALA A 84 4.17 11.25 29.75
N SER A 85 4.56 10.03 29.32
CA SER A 85 5.68 9.30 29.93
C SER A 85 7.06 9.95 29.75
N ILE A 86 7.23 10.78 28.71
CA ILE A 86 8.48 11.50 28.42
C ILE A 86 8.48 12.96 28.91
N GLY A 87 7.42 13.38 29.61
CA GLY A 87 7.26 14.74 30.13
C GLY A 87 6.78 15.78 29.11
N GLU A 88 6.27 15.33 27.95
CA GLU A 88 5.72 16.17 26.87
C GLU A 88 4.19 16.05 26.82
N GLU A 89 3.55 15.96 27.99
CA GLU A 89 2.10 15.77 28.10
C GLU A 89 1.35 16.90 27.40
N ILE A 90 0.31 16.52 26.66
CA ILE A 90 -0.55 17.49 25.98
C ILE A 90 -1.56 17.99 26.99
N PRO A 91 -1.61 19.31 27.28
CA PRO A 91 -2.55 19.84 28.25
C PRO A 91 -3.97 19.45 27.85
N ASN A 92 -4.77 19.01 28.83
CA ASN A 92 -6.16 18.61 28.64
C ASN A 92 -7.08 19.82 28.43
N ILE A 93 -6.82 20.55 27.34
CA ILE A 93 -7.53 21.73 26.87
C ILE A 93 -8.06 21.38 25.48
N PRO A 94 -9.35 21.58 25.19
CA PRO A 94 -9.96 21.19 23.92
C PRO A 94 -9.20 21.62 22.66
N SER A 95 -8.63 22.82 22.64
CA SER A 95 -7.84 23.32 21.50
C SER A 95 -6.56 22.51 21.27
N HIS A 96 -5.81 22.20 22.34
CA HIS A 96 -4.57 21.42 22.24
C HIS A 96 -4.85 19.96 21.89
N ILE A 97 -5.88 19.37 22.48
CA ILE A 97 -6.28 18.00 22.14
C ILE A 97 -6.77 17.91 20.69
N LEU A 98 -7.48 18.93 20.18
CA LEU A 98 -7.88 18.98 18.78
C LEU A 98 -6.68 19.08 17.85
N GLU A 99 -5.74 19.99 18.12
CA GLU A 99 -4.55 20.15 17.31
C GLU A 99 -3.70 18.87 17.30
N PHE A 100 -3.53 18.24 18.46
CA PHE A 100 -2.91 16.94 18.56
C PHE A 100 -3.65 15.88 17.74
N SER A 101 -4.96 15.74 17.93
CA SER A 101 -5.76 14.69 17.27
C SER A 101 -5.73 14.86 15.77
N ILE A 102 -5.75 16.11 15.30
CA ILE A 102 -5.54 16.44 13.89
C ILE A 102 -4.13 15.98 13.47
N ASN A 103 -3.07 16.38 14.17
CA ASN A 103 -1.69 16.03 13.79
C ASN A 103 -1.39 14.52 13.83
N GLU A 104 -1.95 13.80 14.78
CA GLU A 104 -1.79 12.35 14.89
C GLU A 104 -2.68 11.60 13.89
N GLY A 105 -3.94 12.00 13.74
CA GLY A 105 -4.89 11.37 12.81
C GLY A 105 -4.40 11.37 11.37
N LYS A 106 -3.73 12.45 10.98
CA LYS A 106 -2.98 12.59 9.74
C LYS A 106 -1.92 11.52 9.50
N TRP A 107 -1.06 11.29 10.50
CA TRP A 107 -0.06 10.22 10.44
C TRP A 107 -0.73 8.86 10.40
N ILE A 108 -1.80 8.65 11.19
CA ILE A 108 -2.58 7.41 11.18
C ILE A 108 -3.16 7.13 9.78
N GLU A 109 -3.84 8.10 9.16
CA GLU A 109 -4.40 7.99 7.81
C GLU A 109 -3.32 7.68 6.77
N TYR A 110 -2.19 8.38 6.84
CA TYR A 110 -1.09 8.16 5.90
C TYR A 110 -0.46 6.78 6.07
N ILE A 111 -0.09 6.40 7.30
CA ILE A 111 0.61 5.16 7.63
C ILE A 111 -0.25 3.94 7.31
N TYR A 112 -1.52 3.95 7.74
CA TYR A 112 -2.43 2.81 7.56
C TYR A 112 -3.13 2.80 6.21
N GLY A 113 -3.17 3.93 5.50
CA GLY A 113 -3.76 4.06 4.18
C GLY A 113 -2.74 3.93 3.05
N ARG A 114 -2.14 5.06 2.64
CA ARG A 114 -1.29 5.12 1.42
C ARG A 114 0.06 4.43 1.63
N PHE A 115 0.78 4.75 2.71
CA PHE A 115 2.11 4.22 2.95
C PHE A 115 2.15 2.69 2.95
N ALA A 116 1.22 2.04 3.68
CA ALA A 116 1.17 0.59 3.74
C ALA A 116 0.94 -0.04 2.35
N ARG A 117 0.05 0.57 1.54
CA ARG A 117 -0.22 0.12 0.16
C ARG A 117 0.99 0.32 -0.76
N ASP A 118 1.62 1.49 -0.70
CA ASP A 118 2.79 1.82 -1.53
C ASP A 118 3.97 0.88 -1.23
N VAL A 119 4.21 0.58 0.06
CA VAL A 119 5.26 -0.37 0.47
C VAL A 119 4.92 -1.78 0.03
N GLU A 120 3.68 -2.23 0.17
CA GLU A 120 3.24 -3.54 -0.30
C GLU A 120 3.47 -3.70 -1.81
N GLN A 121 3.06 -2.71 -2.62
CA GLN A 121 3.28 -2.71 -4.06
C GLN A 121 4.77 -2.76 -4.42
N LYS A 122 5.59 -1.92 -3.78
CA LYS A 122 7.05 -1.87 -4.01
C LYS A 122 7.78 -3.13 -3.52
N THR A 123 7.21 -3.89 -2.60
CA THR A 123 7.80 -5.14 -2.08
C THR A 123 7.61 -6.31 -3.07
N ARG A 124 6.67 -6.21 -4.03
CA ARG A 124 6.40 -7.27 -5.02
C ARG A 124 7.61 -7.58 -5.92
N SER A 125 8.25 -6.56 -6.48
CA SER A 125 9.46 -6.71 -7.31
C SER A 125 10.60 -7.34 -6.52
N LEU A 126 10.74 -6.95 -5.25
CA LEU A 126 11.77 -7.46 -4.37
C LEU A 126 11.61 -8.95 -4.07
N VAL A 127 10.38 -9.43 -3.84
CA VAL A 127 10.11 -10.84 -3.49
C VAL A 127 10.56 -11.80 -4.60
N ASN A 128 10.39 -11.42 -5.87
CA ASN A 128 10.86 -12.22 -7.01
C ASN A 128 12.39 -12.31 -7.04
N LEU A 129 13.08 -11.20 -6.76
CA LEU A 129 14.54 -11.17 -6.72
C LEU A 129 15.09 -11.96 -5.52
N GLU A 130 14.47 -11.83 -4.35
CA GLU A 130 14.87 -12.58 -3.16
C GLU A 130 14.63 -14.09 -3.31
N GLY A 131 13.53 -14.50 -3.97
CA GLY A 131 13.26 -15.91 -4.24
C GLY A 131 14.26 -16.56 -5.19
N ALA A 132 14.94 -15.79 -6.04
CA ALA A 132 16.01 -16.29 -6.91
C ALA A 132 17.31 -16.60 -6.14
N LEU A 133 17.44 -16.15 -4.88
CA LEU A 133 18.61 -16.43 -4.03
C LEU A 133 18.54 -17.78 -3.29
N ASP A 134 17.35 -18.41 -3.23
CA ASP A 134 17.15 -19.71 -2.56
C ASP A 134 17.69 -20.90 -3.39
N THR A 135 18.26 -20.67 -4.57
CA THR A 135 18.93 -21.71 -5.37
C THR A 135 20.38 -21.90 -4.95
N GLU A 136 20.87 -23.16 -4.90
CA GLU A 136 22.24 -23.52 -4.49
C GLU A 136 23.39 -22.82 -5.27
N ALA A 137 23.07 -22.13 -6.38
CA ALA A 137 24.01 -21.41 -7.24
C ALA A 137 23.68 -19.91 -7.39
N ALA A 138 23.30 -19.22 -6.31
CA ALA A 138 23.05 -17.77 -6.35
C ALA A 138 24.29 -16.99 -6.78
N THR A 139 24.16 -16.10 -7.78
CA THR A 139 25.29 -15.33 -8.34
C THR A 139 25.49 -13.98 -7.66
N VAL A 140 26.68 -13.40 -7.83
CA VAL A 140 27.02 -12.05 -7.32
C VAL A 140 26.07 -11.00 -7.89
N GLU A 141 25.71 -11.10 -9.17
CA GLU A 141 24.79 -10.17 -9.85
C GLU A 141 23.40 -10.22 -9.24
N GLN A 142 22.92 -11.42 -8.87
CA GLN A 142 21.63 -11.58 -8.20
C GLN A 142 21.65 -10.94 -6.80
N ALA A 143 22.72 -11.15 -6.02
CA ALA A 143 22.89 -10.51 -4.72
C ALA A 143 22.93 -8.98 -4.84
N LEU A 144 23.63 -8.44 -5.84
CA LEU A 144 23.68 -7.01 -6.11
C LEU A 144 22.32 -6.44 -6.56
N ALA A 145 21.56 -7.18 -7.36
CA ALA A 145 20.22 -6.79 -7.78
C ALA A 145 19.26 -6.70 -6.57
N VAL A 146 19.31 -7.69 -5.68
CA VAL A 146 18.55 -7.70 -4.43
C VAL A 146 18.94 -6.54 -3.53
N LEU A 147 20.24 -6.30 -3.31
CA LEU A 147 20.70 -5.17 -2.49
C LEU A 147 20.25 -3.83 -3.05
N ARG A 148 20.33 -3.66 -4.38
CA ARG A 148 19.88 -2.44 -5.06
C ARG A 148 18.39 -2.20 -4.86
N GLU A 149 17.59 -3.24 -5.06
CA GLU A 149 16.14 -3.14 -4.92
C GLU A 149 15.72 -2.90 -3.47
N ARG A 150 16.36 -3.57 -2.51
CA ARG A 150 16.16 -3.29 -1.09
C ARG A 150 16.51 -1.86 -0.73
N ALA A 151 17.66 -1.34 -1.19
CA ALA A 151 18.05 0.04 -0.95
C ALA A 151 17.04 1.03 -1.57
N ARG A 152 16.56 0.76 -2.80
CA ARG A 152 15.55 1.57 -3.46
C ARG A 152 14.26 1.70 -2.64
N VAL A 153 13.76 0.58 -2.10
CA VAL A 153 12.51 0.56 -1.32
C VAL A 153 12.75 1.06 0.12
N ALA A 154 13.70 0.46 0.84
CA ALA A 154 13.98 0.81 2.24
C ALA A 154 14.49 2.24 2.37
N GLU A 155 15.53 2.63 1.64
CA GLU A 155 16.18 3.94 1.84
C GLU A 155 15.55 5.02 0.97
N GLY A 156 15.11 4.68 -0.23
CA GLY A 156 14.48 5.64 -1.15
C GLY A 156 13.03 5.96 -0.78
N SER A 157 12.27 5.00 -0.22
CA SER A 157 10.82 5.18 0.05
C SER A 157 10.45 5.15 1.53
N ILE A 158 10.99 4.21 2.32
CA ILE A 158 10.58 4.03 3.73
C ILE A 158 11.33 5.00 4.67
N ALA A 159 12.66 5.07 4.56
CA ALA A 159 13.52 5.88 5.44
C ALA A 159 13.17 7.36 5.48
N PRO A 160 12.79 8.02 4.36
CA PRO A 160 12.43 9.43 4.41
C PRO A 160 11.14 9.69 5.21
N VAL A 161 10.18 8.75 5.14
CA VAL A 161 8.93 8.80 5.91
C VAL A 161 9.21 8.57 7.39
N VAL A 162 9.99 7.53 7.73
CA VAL A 162 10.40 7.25 9.11
C VAL A 162 11.14 8.44 9.72
N THR A 163 12.03 9.07 8.94
CA THR A 163 12.79 10.25 9.39
C THR A 163 11.87 11.44 9.65
N ALA A 164 10.89 11.68 8.78
CA ALA A 164 9.90 12.73 8.97
C ALA A 164 9.04 12.48 10.22
N TRP A 165 8.57 11.24 10.41
CA TRP A 165 7.80 10.85 11.58
C TRP A 165 8.60 11.06 12.88
N LEU A 166 9.83 10.56 12.94
CA LEU A 166 10.73 10.76 14.10
C LEU A 166 11.00 12.25 14.41
N LYS A 167 11.04 13.10 13.38
CA LYS A 167 11.22 14.55 13.56
C LYS A 167 9.98 15.23 14.13
N GLU A 168 8.78 14.78 13.76
CA GLU A 168 7.52 15.36 14.22
C GLU A 168 7.04 14.80 15.58
N HIS A 169 7.61 13.68 16.02
CA HIS A 169 7.26 13.04 17.30
C HIS A 169 8.35 13.30 18.34
N PRO A 170 8.10 14.17 19.34
CA PRO A 170 9.11 14.57 20.31
C PRO A 170 9.71 13.36 21.05
N ARG A 171 11.05 13.29 21.09
CA ARG A 171 11.83 12.24 21.78
C ARG A 171 11.42 10.81 21.40
N ALA A 172 10.82 10.62 20.22
CA ALA A 172 10.48 9.29 19.75
C ALA A 172 11.74 8.50 19.41
N THR A 173 11.74 7.23 19.78
CA THR A 173 12.84 6.28 19.51
C THR A 173 12.57 5.49 18.24
N SER A 174 13.59 4.78 17.75
CA SER A 174 13.43 3.86 16.62
C SER A 174 12.49 2.70 16.92
N LEU A 175 12.34 2.32 18.19
CA LEU A 175 11.34 1.35 18.62
C LEU A 175 9.92 1.91 18.48
N ASP A 176 9.70 3.19 18.81
CA ASP A 176 8.40 3.84 18.63
C ASP A 176 8.01 3.87 17.15
N ALA A 177 8.96 4.22 16.27
CA ALA A 177 8.76 4.16 14.82
C ALA A 177 8.41 2.73 14.36
N LEU A 178 9.15 1.71 14.79
CA LEU A 178 8.84 0.32 14.46
C LEU A 178 7.41 -0.07 14.91
N LEU A 179 6.97 0.41 16.07
CA LEU A 179 5.63 0.13 16.61
C LEU A 179 4.52 0.97 15.98
N ALA A 180 4.83 2.11 15.34
CA ALA A 180 3.88 2.89 14.56
C ALA A 180 3.67 2.27 13.17
N PHE A 181 4.76 1.98 12.45
CA PHE A 181 4.71 1.51 11.06
C PHE A 181 4.52 -0.01 10.92
N GLY A 182 5.13 -0.79 11.81
CA GLY A 182 5.13 -2.26 11.71
C GLY A 182 3.74 -2.91 11.75
N PRO A 183 2.86 -2.56 12.71
CA PRO A 183 1.48 -3.02 12.75
C PRO A 183 0.65 -2.62 11.51
N ALA A 184 0.94 -1.46 10.90
CA ALA A 184 0.26 -1.01 9.70
C ALA A 184 0.61 -1.86 8.47
N LEU A 185 1.88 -2.27 8.37
CA LEU A 185 2.39 -3.14 7.30
C LEU A 185 1.97 -4.61 7.49
N THR A 186 2.13 -5.14 8.70
CA THR A 186 1.90 -6.57 8.99
C THR A 186 0.44 -6.91 9.29
N LYS A 187 -0.38 -5.90 9.61
CA LYS A 187 -1.72 -6.02 10.19
C LYS A 187 -1.76 -6.76 11.54
N TRP A 188 -0.60 -7.07 12.14
CA TRP A 188 -0.54 -7.68 13.46
C TRP A 188 -0.88 -6.66 14.56
N PRO A 189 -1.49 -7.10 15.68
CA PRO A 189 -1.61 -6.26 16.86
C PRO A 189 -0.23 -5.83 17.37
N ARG A 190 -0.14 -4.64 17.99
CA ARG A 190 1.11 -4.05 18.50
C ARG A 190 1.92 -5.02 19.37
N ASN A 191 1.27 -5.71 20.31
CA ASN A 191 1.93 -6.67 21.22
C ASN A 191 2.48 -7.89 20.47
N THR A 192 1.73 -8.39 19.49
CA THR A 192 2.18 -9.51 18.63
C THR A 192 3.38 -9.08 17.78
N PHE A 193 3.34 -7.87 17.23
CA PHE A 193 4.45 -7.32 16.46
C PHE A 193 5.71 -7.15 17.33
N LEU A 194 5.58 -6.55 18.51
CA LEU A 194 6.67 -6.39 19.47
C LEU A 194 7.32 -7.74 19.83
N GLY A 195 6.51 -8.76 20.14
CA GLY A 195 7.00 -10.11 20.46
C GLY A 195 7.72 -10.80 19.31
N ARG A 196 7.41 -10.45 18.05
CA ARG A 196 8.05 -11.02 16.85
C ARG A 196 9.24 -10.21 16.34
N LEU A 197 9.44 -8.99 16.85
CA LEU A 197 10.46 -8.06 16.36
C LEU A 197 11.88 -8.61 16.49
N SER A 198 12.18 -9.29 17.60
CA SER A 198 13.51 -9.90 17.84
C SER A 198 13.82 -11.04 16.86
N VAL A 199 12.80 -11.81 16.48
CA VAL A 199 12.92 -12.90 15.49
C VAL A 199 13.08 -12.31 14.09
N ALA A 200 12.26 -11.31 13.74
CA ALA A 200 12.37 -10.60 12.47
C ALA A 200 13.75 -9.94 12.29
N ARG A 201 14.27 -9.28 13.34
CA ARG A 201 15.61 -8.69 13.34
C ARG A 201 16.69 -9.73 13.06
N ARG A 202 16.66 -10.89 13.75
CA ARG A 202 17.60 -11.98 13.53
C ARG A 202 17.53 -12.55 12.11
N ARG A 203 16.32 -12.70 11.55
CA ARG A 203 16.14 -13.14 10.16
C ARG A 203 16.66 -12.11 9.15
N ASN A 204 16.42 -10.83 9.39
CA ASN A 204 16.94 -9.75 8.55
C ASN A 204 18.48 -9.73 8.55
N GLN A 205 19.11 -9.88 9.73
CA GLN A 205 20.56 -10.02 9.82
C GLN A 205 21.08 -11.25 9.09
N ALA A 206 20.44 -12.41 9.27
CA ALA A 206 20.83 -13.65 8.59
C ALA A 206 20.76 -13.51 7.08
N PHE A 207 19.75 -12.81 6.58
CA PHE A 207 19.60 -12.49 5.17
C PHE A 207 20.74 -11.60 4.64
N PHE A 208 21.12 -10.54 5.36
CA PHE A 208 22.29 -9.73 4.97
C PHE A 208 23.62 -10.49 5.05
N ARG A 209 23.78 -11.41 6.03
CA ARG A 209 24.95 -12.30 6.09
C ARG A 209 25.04 -13.23 4.88
N LEU A 210 23.89 -13.76 4.42
CA LEU A 210 23.82 -14.55 3.19
C LEU A 210 24.29 -13.73 1.98
N LEU A 211 23.79 -12.50 1.83
CA LEU A 211 24.21 -11.60 0.75
C LEU A 211 25.72 -11.32 0.80
N ASN A 212 26.27 -11.03 1.98
CA ASN A 212 27.72 -10.82 2.15
C ASN A 212 28.53 -12.06 1.75
N LYS A 213 28.06 -13.27 2.10
CA LYS A 213 28.72 -14.52 1.71
C LYS A 213 28.74 -14.69 0.19
N ILE A 214 27.64 -14.38 -0.50
CA ILE A 214 27.59 -14.45 -1.97
C ILE A 214 28.54 -13.41 -2.57
N LEU A 215 28.54 -12.17 -2.08
CA LEU A 215 29.43 -11.11 -2.56
C LEU A 215 30.91 -11.44 -2.37
N SER A 216 31.30 -12.14 -1.30
CA SER A 216 32.69 -12.54 -1.07
C SER A 216 33.25 -13.55 -2.08
N THR A 217 32.39 -14.12 -2.93
CA THR A 217 32.83 -14.99 -4.05
C THR A 217 33.24 -14.20 -5.29
N ALA A 218 32.96 -12.89 -5.32
CA ALA A 218 33.38 -12.00 -6.39
C ALA A 218 34.89 -11.76 -6.33
N SER A 219 35.55 -11.71 -7.49
CA SER A 219 36.94 -11.29 -7.62
C SER A 219 37.14 -9.84 -7.16
N ASP A 220 38.25 -9.57 -6.47
CA ASP A 220 38.61 -8.30 -5.82
C ASP A 220 38.31 -7.07 -6.69
N SER A 221 37.21 -6.38 -6.34
CA SER A 221 36.79 -5.13 -6.95
C SER A 221 36.50 -4.13 -5.83
N ALA A 222 37.11 -2.94 -5.89
CA ALA A 222 36.90 -1.90 -4.88
C ALA A 222 35.40 -1.56 -4.66
N THR A 223 34.58 -1.68 -5.71
CA THR A 223 33.13 -1.45 -5.61
C THR A 223 32.41 -2.58 -4.85
N MET A 224 32.90 -3.81 -4.93
CA MET A 224 32.39 -4.93 -4.14
C MET A 224 32.77 -4.77 -2.67
N ASP A 225 34.01 -4.36 -2.39
CA ASP A 225 34.47 -4.10 -1.01
C ASP A 225 33.66 -3.01 -0.31
N ASP A 226 33.36 -1.93 -1.01
CA ASP A 226 32.50 -0.86 -0.49
C ASP A 226 31.07 -1.37 -0.22
N THR A 227 30.54 -2.21 -1.11
CA THR A 227 29.20 -2.81 -0.95
C THR A 227 29.16 -3.74 0.27
N MET A 228 30.15 -4.62 0.40
CA MET A 228 30.29 -5.52 1.54
C MET A 228 30.47 -4.76 2.85
N ARG A 229 31.28 -3.69 2.88
CA ARG A 229 31.43 -2.81 4.05
C ARG A 229 30.10 -2.20 4.48
N ARG A 230 29.30 -1.70 3.52
CA ARG A 230 27.97 -1.15 3.82
C ARG A 230 27.00 -2.19 4.37
N VAL A 231 27.00 -3.40 3.80
CA VAL A 231 26.16 -4.49 4.31
C VAL A 231 26.61 -4.93 5.71
N SER A 232 27.91 -5.03 5.96
CA SER A 232 28.47 -5.34 7.29
C SER A 232 28.07 -4.28 8.33
N ALA A 233 28.21 -2.99 8.00
CA ALA A 233 27.77 -1.91 8.87
C ALA A 233 26.27 -2.02 9.22
N LEU A 234 25.42 -2.39 8.25
CA LEU A 234 23.99 -2.61 8.49
C LEU A 234 23.73 -3.84 9.38
N ILE A 235 24.51 -4.92 9.25
CA ILE A 235 24.42 -6.09 10.13
C ILE A 235 24.78 -5.73 11.56
N ASP A 236 25.85 -4.97 11.74
CA ASP A 236 26.32 -4.51 13.05
C ASP A 236 25.29 -3.58 13.69
N GLU A 237 24.75 -2.64 12.91
CA GLU A 237 23.72 -1.72 13.38
C GLU A 237 22.43 -2.46 13.77
N LEU A 238 22.00 -3.45 12.98
CA LEU A 238 20.86 -4.31 13.34
C LEU A 238 21.13 -5.15 14.61
N SER A 239 22.35 -5.21 15.12
CA SER A 239 22.70 -5.89 16.37
C SER A 239 22.55 -5.00 17.60
N SER A 240 22.50 -3.67 17.41
CA SER A 240 22.23 -2.68 18.46
C SER A 240 20.83 -2.79 19.05
N GLU A 241 20.58 -2.03 20.12
CA GLU A 241 19.25 -1.93 20.71
C GLU A 241 18.23 -1.35 19.71
N LEU A 242 16.99 -1.85 19.79
CA LEU A 242 15.93 -1.46 18.83
C LEU A 242 15.59 0.03 18.88
N ALA A 243 15.79 0.67 20.04
CA ALA A 243 15.56 2.08 20.25
C ALA A 243 16.59 2.98 19.53
N ASP A 244 17.79 2.45 19.28
CA ASP A 244 18.97 3.20 18.80
C ASP A 244 19.31 2.93 17.33
N LEU A 245 18.47 2.18 16.62
CA LEU A 245 18.66 1.92 15.19
C LEU A 245 18.57 3.24 14.41
N SER A 246 19.36 3.42 13.36
CA SER A 246 19.17 4.55 12.44
C SER A 246 17.88 4.36 11.62
N PRO A 247 17.36 5.45 11.02
CA PRO A 247 16.24 5.34 10.09
C PRO A 247 16.48 4.36 8.95
N THR A 248 17.73 4.17 8.52
CA THR A 248 18.11 3.20 7.49
C THR A 248 17.89 1.77 7.97
N ALA A 249 18.41 1.40 9.15
CA ALA A 249 18.21 0.06 9.70
C ALA A 249 16.74 -0.22 10.04
N VAL A 250 16.03 0.77 10.60
CA VAL A 250 14.58 0.68 10.83
C VAL A 250 13.86 0.37 9.52
N SER A 251 14.22 1.05 8.43
CA SER A 251 13.56 0.88 7.13
C SER A 251 13.82 -0.49 6.51
N HIS A 252 15.04 -1.00 6.62
CA HIS A 252 15.36 -2.36 6.17
C HIS A 252 14.64 -3.42 7.02
N LEU A 253 14.47 -3.17 8.33
CA LEU A 253 13.71 -4.05 9.21
C LEU A 253 12.20 -4.01 8.90
N LEU A 254 11.63 -2.82 8.69
CA LEU A 254 10.24 -2.63 8.27
C LEU A 254 9.96 -3.34 6.94
N LEU A 255 10.85 -3.19 5.96
CA LEU A 255 10.76 -3.90 4.68
C LEU A 255 10.80 -5.43 4.87
N HIS A 256 11.62 -5.92 5.80
CA HIS A 256 11.74 -7.36 6.06
C HIS A 256 10.49 -7.97 6.73
N VAL A 257 9.78 -7.19 7.57
CA VAL A 257 8.54 -7.65 8.20
C VAL A 257 7.31 -7.50 7.31
N THR A 258 7.38 -6.68 6.27
CA THR A 258 6.28 -6.53 5.31
C THR A 258 5.87 -7.91 4.79
N PRO A 259 4.58 -8.28 4.89
CA PRO A 259 4.11 -9.57 4.40
C PRO A 259 4.52 -9.77 2.95
N ARG A 260 5.11 -10.93 2.65
CA ARG A 260 5.41 -11.28 1.27
C ARG A 260 4.06 -11.51 0.57
N PRO A 261 3.83 -10.91 -0.61
CA PRO A 261 2.65 -11.19 -1.39
C PRO A 261 2.62 -12.70 -1.67
N ILE A 262 1.55 -13.37 -1.22
CA ILE A 262 1.44 -14.82 -1.34
C ILE A 262 1.02 -15.13 -2.79
N GLY A 263 2.02 -15.47 -3.61
CA GLY A 263 1.83 -15.96 -4.98
C GLY A 263 2.78 -15.37 -6.01
N ARG A 264 3.03 -16.12 -7.10
CA ARG A 264 3.78 -15.65 -8.28
C ARG A 264 2.94 -14.64 -9.08
N GLY A 265 3.52 -13.47 -9.36
CA GLY A 265 3.05 -12.44 -10.34
C GLY A 265 1.79 -11.68 -9.92
N ASP A 266 1.80 -10.34 -10.00
CA ASP A 266 0.64 -9.41 -9.98
C ASP A 266 -0.69 -9.88 -9.37
N ARG A 267 -0.66 -10.38 -8.13
CA ARG A 267 -1.89 -10.83 -7.45
C ARG A 267 -2.53 -9.68 -6.70
N SER A 268 -3.60 -9.13 -7.26
CA SER A 268 -4.69 -8.60 -6.46
C SER A 268 -5.38 -9.77 -5.73
N PRO A 269 -5.86 -9.62 -4.48
CA PRO A 269 -6.65 -10.65 -3.80
C PRO A 269 -7.93 -11.04 -4.57
N TYR A 270 -8.32 -10.27 -5.60
CA TYR A 270 -9.52 -10.47 -6.40
C TYR A 270 -9.30 -11.20 -7.73
N VAL A 271 -8.04 -11.36 -8.17
CA VAL A 271 -7.70 -12.01 -9.45
C VAL A 271 -6.58 -13.03 -9.23
N SER A 272 -6.91 -14.31 -9.39
CA SER A 272 -5.92 -15.40 -9.42
C SER A 272 -5.40 -15.57 -10.84
N VAL A 273 -4.20 -15.05 -11.13
CA VAL A 273 -3.45 -15.44 -12.32
C VAL A 273 -2.88 -16.83 -12.07
N GLY A 274 -3.53 -17.85 -12.63
CA GLY A 274 -2.98 -19.20 -12.70
C GLY A 274 -1.82 -19.24 -13.69
N ALA A 275 -0.90 -20.19 -13.51
CA ALA A 275 0.02 -20.55 -14.59
C ALA A 275 -0.78 -20.92 -15.85
N ALA A 276 -0.23 -20.65 -17.04
CA ALA A 276 -0.80 -21.07 -18.31
C ALA A 276 -1.27 -22.53 -18.22
N LEU A 277 -2.58 -22.74 -18.36
CA LEU A 277 -3.13 -24.08 -18.39
C LEU A 277 -2.86 -24.63 -19.79
N TYR A 278 -1.96 -25.61 -19.88
CA TYR A 278 -1.74 -26.37 -21.09
C TYR A 278 -3.02 -27.14 -21.46
N ARG A 279 -3.84 -26.59 -22.35
CA ARG A 279 -4.93 -27.33 -23.02
C ARG A 279 -4.67 -27.34 -24.53
N GLY A 280 -4.19 -28.48 -25.04
CA GLY A 280 -4.15 -28.75 -26.48
C GLY A 280 -2.99 -28.11 -27.26
N GLY A 281 -1.85 -27.81 -26.63
CA GLY A 281 -0.62 -27.42 -27.35
C GLY A 281 -0.59 -26.01 -27.94
N LYS A 282 -1.51 -25.12 -27.52
CA LYS A 282 -1.42 -23.68 -27.79
C LYS A 282 -1.08 -22.94 -26.50
N ILE A 283 -0.10 -22.05 -26.57
CA ILE A 283 0.31 -21.16 -25.47
C ILE A 283 -0.75 -20.07 -25.36
N GLU A 284 -1.43 -19.97 -24.21
CA GLU A 284 -2.24 -18.78 -23.90
C GLU A 284 -1.29 -17.58 -23.74
N PRO A 285 -1.62 -16.39 -24.27
CA PRO A 285 -0.77 -15.20 -24.13
C PRO A 285 -0.57 -14.84 -22.65
N ASP A 286 0.60 -14.28 -22.32
CA ASP A 286 0.90 -13.83 -20.96
C ASP A 286 -0.12 -12.78 -20.50
N MET A 287 -0.90 -13.10 -19.46
CA MET A 287 -1.88 -12.19 -18.88
C MET A 287 -1.22 -11.34 -17.79
N ASN A 288 -0.99 -10.06 -18.07
CA ASN A 288 -0.22 -9.14 -17.21
C ASN A 288 -1.09 -8.02 -16.60
N SER A 289 -2.28 -7.78 -17.15
CA SER A 289 -3.20 -6.73 -16.72
C SER A 289 -4.60 -7.28 -16.41
N PRO A 290 -5.40 -6.60 -15.56
CA PRO A 290 -6.80 -6.96 -15.32
C PRO A 290 -7.63 -7.02 -16.62
N PHE A 291 -7.27 -6.22 -17.62
CA PHE A 291 -7.93 -6.15 -18.92
C PHE A 291 -7.64 -7.36 -19.82
N ASP A 292 -6.47 -7.99 -19.69
CA ASP A 292 -6.16 -9.25 -20.40
C ASP A 292 -7.10 -10.38 -19.95
N PHE A 293 -7.42 -10.42 -18.64
CA PHE A 293 -8.40 -11.37 -18.11
C PHE A 293 -9.81 -11.03 -18.59
N LEU A 294 -10.17 -9.75 -18.62
CA LEU A 294 -11.48 -9.30 -19.05
C LEU A 294 -11.73 -9.62 -20.53
N GLU A 295 -10.75 -9.38 -21.40
CA GLU A 295 -10.81 -9.72 -22.82
C GLU A 295 -11.06 -11.23 -23.04
N ARG A 296 -10.27 -12.07 -22.35
CA ARG A 296 -10.46 -13.52 -22.37
C ARG A 296 -11.86 -13.91 -21.85
N ASP A 297 -12.29 -13.33 -20.75
CA ASP A 297 -13.57 -13.64 -20.12
C ASP A 297 -14.76 -13.23 -21.00
N ILE A 298 -14.66 -12.11 -21.73
CA ILE A 298 -15.60 -11.70 -22.79
C ILE A 298 -15.62 -12.75 -23.91
N HIS A 299 -14.47 -13.19 -24.43
CA HIS A 299 -14.45 -14.25 -25.45
C HIS A 299 -15.07 -15.58 -24.97
N LEU A 300 -14.85 -15.96 -23.72
CA LEU A 300 -15.42 -17.18 -23.12
C LEU A 300 -16.92 -17.06 -22.87
N ALA A 301 -17.38 -15.89 -22.44
CA ALA A 301 -18.78 -15.60 -22.14
C ALA A 301 -19.69 -15.71 -23.38
N ARG A 302 -19.16 -15.46 -24.59
CA ARG A 302 -19.89 -15.65 -25.86
C ARG A 302 -20.46 -17.07 -26.04
N ARG A 303 -19.80 -18.09 -25.47
CA ARG A 303 -20.21 -19.50 -25.60
C ARG A 303 -21.27 -19.93 -24.57
N ARG A 304 -21.61 -19.06 -23.63
CA ARG A 304 -22.58 -19.33 -22.56
C ARG A 304 -23.99 -18.90 -22.97
N ARG A 305 -24.99 -19.50 -22.30
CA ARG A 305 -26.41 -19.10 -22.39
C ARG A 305 -26.60 -17.73 -21.73
N GLU A 306 -27.67 -17.03 -22.08
CA GLU A 306 -27.87 -15.60 -21.76
C GLU A 306 -27.81 -15.29 -20.25
N GLU A 307 -28.57 -16.00 -19.42
CA GLU A 307 -28.55 -15.81 -17.96
C GLU A 307 -27.19 -16.15 -17.34
N GLU A 308 -26.57 -17.25 -17.78
CA GLU A 308 -25.22 -17.64 -17.32
C GLU A 308 -24.14 -16.67 -17.79
N ARG A 309 -24.34 -16.02 -18.95
CA ARG A 309 -23.42 -15.03 -19.52
C ARG A 309 -23.47 -13.75 -18.71
N GLU A 310 -24.67 -13.28 -18.38
CA GLU A 310 -24.88 -12.11 -17.54
C GLU A 310 -24.20 -12.29 -16.18
N GLN A 311 -24.53 -13.36 -15.46
CA GLN A 311 -23.95 -13.63 -14.15
C GLN A 311 -22.41 -13.75 -14.22
N TYR A 312 -21.90 -14.46 -15.23
CA TYR A 312 -20.46 -14.62 -15.43
C TYR A 312 -19.75 -13.29 -15.71
N LEU A 313 -20.27 -12.46 -16.61
CA LEU A 313 -19.63 -11.20 -16.97
C LEU A 313 -19.73 -10.17 -15.85
N MET A 314 -20.90 -10.05 -15.21
CA MET A 314 -21.09 -9.16 -14.07
C MET A 314 -20.06 -9.46 -12.97
N GLU A 315 -19.86 -10.73 -12.62
CA GLU A 315 -18.87 -11.12 -11.62
C GLU A 315 -17.43 -10.74 -12.01
N ARG A 316 -17.06 -10.91 -13.29
CA ARG A 316 -15.69 -10.62 -13.77
C ARG A 316 -15.43 -9.14 -13.92
N ILE A 317 -16.41 -8.39 -14.42
CA ILE A 317 -16.34 -6.93 -14.53
C ILE A 317 -16.24 -6.31 -13.12
N SER A 318 -17.07 -6.75 -12.16
CA SER A 318 -16.97 -6.26 -10.78
C SER A 318 -15.59 -6.52 -10.17
N ARG A 319 -14.92 -7.63 -10.50
CA ARG A 319 -13.55 -7.90 -10.05
C ARG A 319 -12.54 -6.92 -10.65
N VAL A 320 -12.67 -6.58 -11.93
CA VAL A 320 -11.79 -5.59 -12.59
C VAL A 320 -11.99 -4.21 -11.96
N ILE A 321 -13.23 -3.77 -11.79
CA ILE A 321 -13.54 -2.49 -11.14
C ILE A 321 -12.93 -2.45 -9.74
N ARG A 322 -13.12 -3.49 -8.92
CA ARG A 322 -12.51 -3.57 -7.58
C ARG A 322 -10.98 -3.50 -7.60
N VAL A 323 -10.33 -4.07 -8.61
CA VAL A 323 -8.87 -3.98 -8.78
C VAL A 323 -8.44 -2.54 -9.07
N LEU A 324 -9.15 -1.85 -9.97
CA LEU A 324 -8.87 -0.46 -10.30
C LEU A 324 -9.14 0.48 -9.11
N THR A 325 -10.24 0.27 -8.39
CA THR A 325 -10.54 1.02 -7.16
C THR A 325 -9.49 0.76 -6.08
N TYR A 326 -9.00 -0.49 -5.95
CA TYR A 326 -7.90 -0.81 -5.04
C TYR A 326 -6.60 -0.06 -5.42
N ASN A 327 -6.36 0.14 -6.71
CA ASN A 327 -5.22 0.89 -7.24
C ASN A 327 -5.37 2.42 -7.10
N GLY A 328 -6.52 2.91 -6.61
CA GLY A 328 -6.73 4.31 -6.26
C GLY A 328 -7.53 5.12 -7.28
N SER A 329 -8.03 4.50 -8.35
CA SER A 329 -8.93 5.15 -9.31
C SER A 329 -10.32 5.36 -8.69
N THR A 330 -10.99 6.47 -9.03
CA THR A 330 -12.41 6.66 -8.66
C THR A 330 -13.29 5.69 -9.45
N ILE A 331 -14.51 5.40 -8.99
CA ILE A 331 -15.42 4.49 -9.70
C ILE A 331 -15.68 4.97 -11.13
N ASP A 332 -15.85 6.29 -11.32
CA ASP A 332 -16.05 6.91 -12.63
C ASP A 332 -14.84 6.67 -13.55
N ASP A 333 -13.63 6.87 -13.02
CA ASP A 333 -12.38 6.61 -13.74
C ASP A 333 -12.22 5.11 -14.05
N CYS A 334 -12.62 4.22 -13.13
CA CYS A 334 -12.56 2.77 -13.34
C CYS A 334 -13.44 2.36 -14.53
N VAL A 335 -14.65 2.91 -14.63
CA VAL A 335 -15.56 2.64 -15.76
C VAL A 335 -14.98 3.19 -17.05
N ALA A 336 -14.53 4.45 -17.06
CA ALA A 336 -13.92 5.07 -18.24
C ALA A 336 -12.70 4.29 -18.77
N GLU A 337 -11.79 3.91 -17.87
CA GLU A 337 -10.60 3.12 -18.17
C GLU A 337 -10.99 1.74 -18.72
N THR A 338 -11.98 1.08 -18.11
CA THR A 338 -12.47 -0.23 -18.55
C THR A 338 -13.13 -0.16 -19.94
N LEU A 339 -13.96 0.84 -20.21
CA LEU A 339 -14.60 1.03 -21.51
C LEU A 339 -13.56 1.33 -22.60
N SER A 340 -12.58 2.17 -22.30
CA SER A 340 -11.47 2.49 -23.24
C SER A 340 -10.67 1.25 -23.60
N GLU A 341 -10.27 0.45 -22.61
CA GLU A 341 -9.50 -0.78 -22.82
C GLU A 341 -10.29 -1.84 -23.61
N ILE A 342 -11.58 -2.02 -23.32
CA ILE A 342 -12.45 -2.89 -24.14
C ILE A 342 -12.51 -2.36 -25.57
N ALA A 343 -12.69 -1.05 -25.76
CA ALA A 343 -12.81 -0.49 -27.10
C ALA A 343 -11.54 -0.64 -27.93
N ASP A 344 -10.38 -0.37 -27.34
CA ASP A 344 -9.08 -0.52 -28.02
C ASP A 344 -8.83 -2.00 -28.39
N ARG A 345 -9.13 -2.95 -27.50
CA ARG A 345 -8.90 -4.39 -27.73
C ARG A 345 -9.88 -5.03 -28.71
N PHE A 346 -11.14 -4.60 -28.70
CA PHE A 346 -12.18 -5.12 -29.59
C PHE A 346 -12.41 -4.26 -30.85
N GLY A 347 -11.56 -3.23 -31.08
CA GLY A 347 -11.59 -2.37 -32.25
C GLY A 347 -12.90 -1.57 -32.38
N ILE A 348 -13.42 -1.05 -31.28
CA ILE A 348 -14.65 -0.24 -31.20
C ILE A 348 -14.27 1.24 -31.43
N SER A 349 -15.17 2.02 -32.02
CA SER A 349 -14.91 3.44 -32.31
C SER A 349 -14.76 4.26 -31.02
N LYS A 350 -13.76 5.13 -30.95
CA LYS A 350 -13.55 6.03 -29.80
C LYS A 350 -14.72 6.98 -29.57
N ALA A 351 -15.42 7.37 -30.65
CA ALA A 351 -16.61 8.23 -30.55
C ALA A 351 -17.75 7.58 -29.76
N SER A 352 -17.93 6.25 -29.84
CA SER A 352 -18.94 5.54 -29.03
C SER A 352 -18.54 5.40 -27.56
N VAL A 353 -17.25 5.40 -27.25
CA VAL A 353 -16.74 5.30 -25.88
C VAL A 353 -16.95 6.60 -25.13
N GLU A 354 -16.67 7.74 -25.76
CA GLU A 354 -16.86 9.07 -25.16
C GLU A 354 -18.32 9.31 -24.78
N THR A 355 -19.27 8.97 -25.66
CA THR A 355 -20.71 9.08 -25.36
C THR A 355 -21.13 8.18 -24.19
N TYR A 356 -20.69 6.92 -24.19
CA TYR A 356 -21.00 5.99 -23.09
C TYR A 356 -20.37 6.39 -21.76
N THR A 357 -19.20 7.03 -21.78
CA THR A 357 -18.48 7.44 -20.57
C THR A 357 -19.16 8.64 -19.90
N GLU A 358 -19.65 9.61 -20.68
CA GLU A 358 -20.44 10.73 -20.14
C GLU A 358 -21.79 10.25 -19.60
N GLU A 359 -22.50 9.38 -20.33
CA GLU A 359 -23.75 8.76 -19.83
C GLU A 359 -23.52 7.93 -18.56
N ALA A 360 -22.41 7.18 -18.49
CA ALA A 360 -22.04 6.41 -17.31
C ALA A 360 -21.82 7.30 -16.08
N LYS A 361 -21.14 8.44 -16.28
CA LYS A 361 -20.84 9.40 -15.22
C LYS A 361 -22.10 10.06 -14.67
N GLU A 362 -23.04 10.44 -15.55
CA GLU A 362 -24.34 10.97 -15.14
C GLU A 362 -25.16 9.93 -14.36
N ASN A 363 -25.20 8.69 -14.85
CA ASN A 363 -25.91 7.59 -14.20
C ASN A 363 -25.33 7.26 -12.81
N LEU A 364 -24.01 7.22 -12.67
CA LEU A 364 -23.34 6.92 -11.39
C LEU A 364 -23.51 8.02 -10.34
N GLN A 365 -23.66 9.28 -10.75
CA GLN A 365 -23.93 10.38 -9.82
C GLN A 365 -25.31 10.26 -9.15
N MET A 366 -26.29 9.72 -9.86
CA MET A 366 -27.67 9.55 -9.40
C MET A 366 -27.89 8.30 -8.52
N VAL A 367 -26.90 7.40 -8.47
CA VAL A 367 -26.97 6.13 -7.73
C VAL A 367 -26.45 6.28 -6.28
N PRO A 368 -27.18 5.74 -5.28
CA PRO A 368 -26.70 5.64 -3.89
C PRO A 368 -25.33 4.96 -3.78
N LEU A 369 -24.47 5.47 -2.89
CA LEU A 369 -23.06 5.03 -2.78
C LEU A 369 -22.90 3.51 -2.56
N ASP A 370 -23.85 2.86 -1.89
CA ASP A 370 -23.88 1.42 -1.62
C ASP A 370 -24.20 0.56 -2.85
N GLN A 371 -24.73 1.15 -3.92
CA GLN A 371 -25.12 0.48 -5.16
C GLN A 371 -24.23 0.84 -6.36
N ARG A 372 -23.24 1.72 -6.16
CA ARG A 372 -22.38 2.22 -7.26
C ARG A 372 -21.51 1.13 -7.86
N ASP A 373 -20.99 0.20 -7.07
CA ASP A 373 -20.14 -0.90 -7.56
C ASP A 373 -20.91 -1.83 -8.52
N GLU A 374 -22.15 -2.18 -8.17
CA GLU A 374 -23.01 -3.02 -9.00
C GLU A 374 -23.45 -2.29 -10.27
N SER A 375 -23.80 -1.00 -10.13
CA SER A 375 -24.19 -0.15 -11.25
C SER A 375 -23.04 0.09 -12.22
N ALA A 376 -21.82 0.29 -11.72
CA ALA A 376 -20.62 0.42 -12.53
C ALA A 376 -20.33 -0.86 -13.34
N ALA A 377 -20.50 -2.02 -12.72
CA ALA A 377 -20.36 -3.30 -13.43
C ALA A 377 -21.45 -3.50 -14.49
N ARG A 378 -22.68 -3.07 -14.20
CA ARG A 378 -23.81 -3.13 -15.14
C ARG A 378 -23.57 -2.28 -16.38
N ILE A 379 -23.09 -1.06 -16.22
CA ILE A 379 -22.78 -0.15 -17.33
C ILE A 379 -21.75 -0.77 -18.29
N VAL A 380 -20.68 -1.34 -17.75
CA VAL A 380 -19.65 -2.01 -18.56
C VAL A 380 -20.21 -3.27 -19.22
N TYR A 381 -21.07 -4.03 -18.53
CA TYR A 381 -21.76 -5.18 -19.11
C TYR A 381 -22.64 -4.79 -20.31
N ASP A 382 -23.46 -3.75 -20.16
CA ASP A 382 -24.35 -3.26 -21.22
C ASP A 382 -23.55 -2.79 -22.44
N PHE A 383 -22.40 -2.14 -22.22
CA PHE A 383 -21.48 -1.77 -23.28
C PHE A 383 -20.94 -2.99 -24.04
N VAL A 384 -20.50 -4.03 -23.32
CA VAL A 384 -20.03 -5.29 -23.93
C VAL A 384 -21.15 -5.95 -24.76
N MET A 385 -22.35 -6.03 -24.23
CA MET A 385 -23.49 -6.61 -24.95
C MET A 385 -23.83 -5.81 -26.21
N GLY A 386 -23.91 -4.49 -26.10
CA GLY A 386 -24.29 -3.59 -27.19
C GLY A 386 -23.24 -3.43 -28.29
N HIS A 387 -21.94 -3.51 -27.96
CA HIS A 387 -20.88 -3.13 -28.90
C HIS A 387 -19.90 -4.26 -29.25
N VAL A 388 -19.78 -5.28 -28.39
CA VAL A 388 -18.88 -6.42 -28.63
C VAL A 388 -19.62 -7.64 -29.20
N TYR A 389 -20.83 -7.95 -28.70
CA TYR A 389 -21.58 -9.12 -29.18
C TYR A 389 -22.65 -8.81 -30.23
N ASN A 390 -23.17 -7.59 -30.27
CA ASN A 390 -24.12 -7.14 -31.30
C ASN A 390 -23.43 -6.59 -32.57
N ARG A 391 -22.12 -6.83 -32.70
CA ARG A 391 -21.37 -6.78 -33.96
C ARG A 391 -21.41 -8.14 -34.65
#